data_AF-A0AAP2YX26-F1
#
_entry.id   AF-A0AAP2YX26-F1
#
_cell.length_a   1.000
_cell.length_b   1.000
_cell.length_c   1.000
_cell.angle_alpha   90.00
_cell.angle_beta   90.00
_cell.angle_gamma   90.00
#
_symmetry.space_group_name_H-M   'P 1'
#
loop_
_entity.id
_entity.type
_entity.pdbx_description
1 polymer ?
#
loop_
_entity_poly.entity_id
_entity_poly.type
_entity_poly.pdbx_seq_one_letter_code
_entity_poly.pdbx_strand_id
1 'polypeptide(L)' 'MRTPIRAYYTLHYSESNGLDCGFHCEPNPHVDGLLHYQKREDTNEAYTYEPVSFGARSVTGLLWEMMDALAERVDGFG' A
#
# COMPACT_ATOMS: atom_id res chain seq x y z
N MET A 1 12.15 21.63 -11.05
CA MET A 1 11.61 20.27 -10.84
C MET A 1 12.11 19.75 -9.50
N ARG A 2 11.23 19.26 -8.62
CA ARG A 2 11.63 18.61 -7.36
C ARG A 2 11.65 17.10 -7.53
N THR A 3 12.58 16.45 -6.85
CA THR A 3 12.84 15.01 -6.97
C THR A 3 11.62 14.21 -6.48
N PRO A 4 11.16 13.19 -7.24
CA PRO A 4 10.18 12.25 -6.73
C PRO A 4 10.69 11.58 -5.45
N ILE A 5 9.78 11.24 -4.54
CA ILE A 5 10.12 10.51 -3.31
C ILE A 5 10.61 9.11 -3.75
N ARG A 6 11.92 8.90 -3.69
CA ARG A 6 12.58 7.62 -3.99
C ARG A 6 13.12 7.06 -2.70
N ALA A 7 12.23 6.53 -1.89
CA ALA A 7 12.57 5.84 -0.64
C ALA A 7 11.86 4.49 -0.66
N TYR A 8 12.43 3.51 0.04
CA TYR A 8 11.69 2.31 0.38
C TYR A 8 10.94 2.57 1.67
N TYR A 9 9.66 2.23 1.66
CA TYR A 9 8.76 2.41 2.79
C TYR A 9 7.61 1.43 2.69
N THR A 10 7.00 1.17 3.84
CA THR A 10 5.82 0.33 3.98
C THR A 10 4.87 0.98 4.97
N LEU A 11 3.59 1.02 4.63
CA LEU A 11 2.49 1.27 5.55
C LEU A 11 1.60 0.02 5.54
N HIS A 12 1.54 -0.70 6.65
CA HIS A 12 0.89 -2.00 6.74
C HIS A 12 -0.16 -2.01 7.85
N TYR A 13 -1.28 -2.65 7.59
CA TYR A 13 -2.35 -2.97 8.53
C TYR A 13 -2.60 -4.49 8.55
N SER A 14 -2.63 -5.07 9.76
CA SER A 14 -2.94 -6.48 9.94
C SER A 14 -3.87 -6.71 11.12
N GLU A 15 -4.78 -7.65 10.95
CA GLU A 15 -5.73 -8.11 11.95
C GLU A 15 -5.44 -9.56 12.36
N SER A 16 -5.82 -9.91 13.58
CA SER A 16 -5.62 -11.26 14.11
C SER A 16 -6.47 -12.34 13.41
N ASN A 17 -7.51 -11.95 12.67
CA ASN A 17 -8.38 -12.84 11.91
C ASN A 17 -7.81 -13.22 10.53
N GLY A 18 -6.68 -12.64 10.10
CA GLY A 18 -5.98 -13.02 8.88
C GLY A 18 -5.85 -11.93 7.82
N LEU A 19 -6.62 -10.84 7.92
CA LEU A 19 -6.46 -9.68 7.03
C LEU A 19 -5.07 -9.09 7.22
N ASP A 20 -4.31 -8.97 6.13
CA ASP A 20 -2.95 -8.45 6.11
C ASP A 20 -2.77 -7.67 4.80
N CYS A 21 -2.70 -6.35 4.90
CA CYS A 21 -2.68 -5.49 3.74
C CYS A 21 -1.94 -4.16 3.96
N GLY A 22 -1.43 -3.58 2.87
CA GLY A 22 -0.69 -2.33 2.98
C GLY A 22 -0.12 -1.82 1.67
N PHE A 23 0.44 -0.62 1.74
CA PHE A 23 1.18 0.00 0.63
C PHE A 23 2.67 -0.21 0.83
N HIS A 24 3.32 -0.72 -0.20
CA HIS A 24 4.75 -1.02 -0.24
C HIS A 24 5.39 -0.24 -1.39
N CYS A 25 6.57 0.33 -1.13
CA CYS A 25 7.41 0.93 -2.16
C CYS A 25 8.76 0.21 -2.16
N GLU A 26 8.83 -0.92 -2.84
CA GLU A 26 10.01 -1.79 -2.91
C GLU A 26 9.99 -2.64 -4.20
N PRO A 27 11.12 -3.21 -4.63
CA PRO A 27 11.13 -4.11 -5.77
C PRO A 27 10.24 -5.33 -5.53
N ASN A 28 9.29 -5.59 -6.44
CA ASN A 28 8.37 -6.71 -6.36
C ASN A 28 8.22 -7.36 -7.75
N PRO A 29 8.35 -8.70 -7.88
CA PRO A 29 8.26 -9.37 -9.19
C PRO A 29 6.83 -9.40 -9.79
N HIS A 30 5.80 -9.02 -9.03
CA HIS A 30 4.40 -9.10 -9.42
C HIS A 30 3.85 -7.81 -10.04
N VAL A 31 4.56 -6.68 -9.92
CA VAL A 31 4.13 -5.38 -10.44
C VAL A 31 5.26 -4.67 -11.19
N ASP A 32 4.90 -3.89 -12.20
CA ASP A 32 5.85 -2.98 -12.85
C ASP A 32 6.02 -1.73 -11.99
N GLY A 33 7.24 -1.51 -11.48
CA GLY A 33 7.57 -0.38 -10.60
C GLY A 33 7.79 -0.80 -9.16
N LEU A 34 7.86 0.19 -8.25
CA LEU A 34 8.13 -0.06 -6.83
C LEU A 34 6.86 0.01 -5.97
N LEU A 35 5.94 0.91 -6.32
CA LEU A 35 4.79 1.21 -5.50
C LEU A 35 3.63 0.26 -5.83
N HIS A 36 3.17 -0.47 -4.82
CA HIS A 36 2.07 -1.41 -4.93
C HIS A 36 1.29 -1.51 -3.63
N TYR A 37 0.03 -1.92 -3.76
CA TYR A 37 -0.74 -2.44 -2.65
C TYR A 37 -0.60 -3.96 -2.60
N GLN A 38 -0.36 -4.49 -1.41
CA GLN A 38 -0.30 -5.92 -1.12
C GLN A 38 -1.47 -6.27 -0.20
N LYS A 39 -2.14 -7.40 -0.45
CA LYS A 39 -3.26 -7.86 0.40
C LYS A 39 -3.41 -9.38 0.46
N ARG A 40 -3.74 -9.88 1.64
CA ARG A 40 -4.22 -11.22 1.91
C ARG A 40 -5.44 -11.12 2.84
N GLU A 41 -6.55 -11.76 2.49
CA GLU A 41 -7.80 -11.70 3.28
C GLU A 41 -7.79 -12.68 4.46
N ASP A 42 -7.19 -13.86 4.28
CA ASP A 42 -7.09 -14.91 5.30
C ASP A 42 -5.68 -15.51 5.32
N THR A 43 -5.23 -15.98 6.49
CA THR A 43 -3.93 -16.65 6.67
C THR A 43 -3.63 -17.82 5.71
N ASN A 44 -4.67 -18.45 5.14
CA ASN A 44 -4.54 -19.56 4.20
C ASN A 44 -4.51 -19.12 2.73
N GLU A 45 -4.70 -17.84 2.45
CA GLU A 45 -4.68 -17.29 1.10
C GLU A 45 -3.30 -16.76 0.71
N ALA A 46 -3.03 -16.73 -0.60
CA ALA A 46 -1.85 -16.08 -1.14
C ALA A 46 -2.02 -14.56 -1.15
N TYR A 47 -0.91 -13.82 -1.11
CA TYR A 47 -0.96 -12.38 -1.34
C TYR A 47 -1.37 -12.07 -2.77
N THR A 48 -2.21 -11.05 -2.89
CA THR A 48 -2.50 -10.33 -4.13
C THR A 48 -1.69 -9.04 -4.16
N TYR A 49 -1.40 -8.56 -5.37
CA TYR A 49 -0.58 -7.39 -5.62
C TYR A 49 -1.25 -6.52 -6.67
N GLU A 50 -1.36 -5.23 -6.39
CA GLU A 50 -1.97 -4.25 -7.28
C GLU A 50 -1.02 -3.06 -7.44
N PRO A 51 -0.71 -2.63 -8.67
CA PRO A 51 0.05 -1.39 -8.86
C PRO A 51 -0.79 -0.20 -8.40
N VAL A 52 -0.18 0.74 -7.68
CA VAL A 52 -0.86 1.97 -7.23
C VAL A 52 0.00 3.20 -7.47
N SER A 53 -0.63 4.37 -7.48
CA SER A 53 0.07 5.65 -7.67
C SER A 53 -0.51 6.72 -6.77
N PHE A 54 0.36 7.53 -6.17
CA PHE A 54 0.01 8.69 -5.35
C PHE A 54 0.44 9.99 -6.03
N GLY A 55 -0.37 11.03 -5.88
CA GLY A 55 -0.14 12.37 -6.45
C GLY A 55 0.73 13.25 -5.56
N ALA A 56 1.02 12.79 -4.34
CA ALA A 56 1.71 13.54 -3.31
C ALA A 56 3.05 14.12 -3.72
N ARG A 57 3.30 15.35 -3.26
CA ARG A 57 4.53 16.13 -3.56
C ARG A 57 5.39 16.41 -2.32
N SER A 58 5.00 15.85 -1.18
CA SER A 58 5.72 15.90 0.09
C SER A 58 5.52 14.58 0.83
N VAL A 59 6.45 14.23 1.72
CA VAL A 59 6.34 13.00 2.52
C VAL A 59 5.09 13.01 3.39
N THR A 60 4.75 14.17 3.96
CA THR A 60 3.50 14.33 4.74
C THR A 60 2.26 14.13 3.86
N GLY A 61 2.23 14.69 2.66
CA GLY A 61 1.11 14.48 1.73
C GLY A 61 0.98 13.01 1.30
N LEU A 62 2.11 12.33 1.09
CA LEU A 62 2.14 10.92 0.74
C LEU A 62 1.57 10.08 1.88
N LEU A 63 1.95 10.38 3.13
CA LEU A 63 1.40 9.70 4.30
C LEU A 63 -0.12 9.90 4.41
N TRP A 64 -0.63 11.12 4.19
CA TRP A 64 -2.08 11.39 4.18
C TRP A 64 -2.80 10.59 3.09
N GLU A 65 -2.33 10.66 1.84
CA GLU A 65 -2.94 9.91 0.73
C GLU A 65 -2.93 8.39 0.98
N MET A 66 -1.85 7.84 1.55
CA MET A 66 -1.80 6.41 1.90
C MET A 66 -2.75 6.04 3.04
N MET A 67 -2.87 6.87 4.08
CA MET A 67 -3.79 6.60 5.18
C MET A 67 -5.24 6.66 4.72
N ASP A 68 -5.61 7.67 3.91
CA ASP A 68 -6.96 7.79 3.35
C ASP A 68 -7.29 6.57 2.47
N ALA A 69 -6.40 6.20 1.55
CA ALA A 69 -6.59 5.04 0.69
C ALA A 69 -6.61 3.71 1.46
N LEU A 70 -5.88 3.60 2.57
CA LEU A 70 -5.91 2.41 3.42
C LEU A 70 -7.22 2.32 4.20
N ALA A 71 -7.70 3.43 4.74
CA ALA A 71 -8.99 3.51 5.41
C ALA A 71 -10.11 3.10 4.45
N GLU A 72 -10.14 3.62 3.21
CA GLU A 72 -11.13 3.20 2.20
C GLU A 72 -11.11 1.68 1.93
N ARG A 73 -9.93 1.06 1.90
CA ARG A 73 -9.78 -0.39 1.64
C ARG A 73 -10.13 -1.26 2.83
N VAL A 74 -9.99 -0.76 4.06
CA VAL A 74 -10.29 -1.49 5.30
C VAL A 74 -11.75 -1.26 5.72
N ASP A 75 -12.22 -0.03 5.65
CA ASP A 75 -13.58 0.37 6.02
C ASP A 75 -14.62 -0.02 4.94
N GLY A 76 -14.17 -0.46 3.76
CA GLY A 76 -14.97 -0.84 2.59
C GLY A 76 -15.78 -2.15 2.70
N PHE A 77 -16.13 -2.60 3.91
CA PHE A 77 -17.29 -3.46 4.12
C PHE A 77 -18.47 -2.61 4.60
N GLY A 78 -19.18 -2.00 3.64
CA GLY A 78 -20.49 -1.36 3.80
C GLY A 78 -21.47 -1.89 2.77
#